data_AF-A0A017RVZ0-F1
#
_entry.id   AF-A0A017RVZ0-F1
#
_cell.length_a   1.000
_cell.length_b   1.000
_cell.length_c   1.000
_cell.angle_alpha   90.00
_cell.angle_beta   90.00
_cell.angle_gamma   90.00
#
_symmetry.space_group_name_H-M   'P 1'
#
loop_
_entity.id
_entity.type
_entity.pdbx_description
1 polymer ?
#
loop_
_entity_poly.entity_id
_entity_poly.type
_entity_poly.pdbx_seq_one_letter_code
_entity_poly.pdbx_strand_id
1 'polypeptide(L)'
;MGDDFYDMPTWFKEGTAEFIPGADERLKIDGLANAKARAKQLINGAAWSGTSLDYSAAYLAVKVAASNLSGVNSFKDILSDIKNSDDSGDNTIQAILGRTTFGDITDFENAIDAASFDLDDDDVGSISGSAHGGSSKNAKDVIPTGGLNDNPTNFNVIFPTSISFSASLKIQLGANIGQTMDIDLFSVNSGSLGLGSVNVTTAPQEAITKFDDAIKSISTKRANLGAVQNRLEHALAVNENTQENLTASESRIRDVDMAKEMMAFSKKNILTQAAQAILAQANQQPQGVLQLLR
;
A
#
# COMPACT_ATOMS: atom_id res chain seq x y z
N MET A 1 -33.43 17.56 -6.04
CA MET A 1 -32.63 16.32 -6.16
C MET A 1 -31.25 16.82 -6.54
N GLY A 2 -30.26 16.52 -5.70
CA GLY A 2 -29.03 17.31 -5.62
C GLY A 2 -28.25 17.30 -6.93
N ASP A 3 -27.98 18.50 -7.46
CA ASP A 3 -27.12 18.76 -8.61
C ASP A 3 -25.64 18.52 -8.25
N ASP A 4 -25.30 17.30 -7.83
CA ASP A 4 -23.94 16.90 -7.43
C ASP A 4 -23.18 16.31 -8.64
N PHE A 5 -21.85 16.33 -8.59
CA PHE A 5 -20.96 15.79 -9.62
C PHE A 5 -21.31 14.34 -10.00
N TYR A 6 -21.91 13.57 -9.09
CA TYR A 6 -22.33 12.19 -9.32
C TYR A 6 -23.40 12.03 -10.41
N ASP A 7 -24.28 13.01 -10.59
CA ASP A 7 -25.39 12.97 -11.54
C ASP A 7 -24.98 13.42 -12.96
N MET A 8 -23.71 13.81 -13.14
CA MET A 8 -23.16 14.17 -14.44
C MET A 8 -23.00 12.94 -15.37
N PRO A 9 -23.10 13.14 -16.70
CA PRO A 9 -22.86 12.09 -17.68
C PRO A 9 -21.47 11.47 -17.49
N THR A 10 -21.39 10.13 -17.58
CA THR A 10 -20.14 9.39 -17.39
C THR A 10 -19.04 9.88 -18.32
N TRP A 11 -19.35 10.22 -19.57
CA TRP A 11 -18.36 10.74 -20.51
C TRP A 11 -17.71 12.06 -20.03
N PHE A 12 -18.44 12.91 -19.32
CA PHE A 12 -17.88 14.17 -18.81
C PHE A 12 -17.00 13.91 -17.59
N LYS A 13 -17.45 13.05 -16.66
CA LYS A 13 -16.67 12.67 -15.47
C LYS A 13 -15.36 12.00 -15.84
N GLU A 14 -15.42 11.01 -16.72
CA GLU A 14 -14.22 10.29 -17.16
C GLU A 14 -13.36 11.19 -18.06
N GLY A 15 -13.96 11.99 -18.95
CA GLY A 15 -13.20 12.91 -19.80
C GLY A 15 -12.44 13.99 -19.03
N THR A 16 -13.00 14.49 -17.93
CA THR A 16 -12.32 15.45 -17.04
C THR A 16 -11.25 14.79 -16.17
N ALA A 17 -11.42 13.52 -15.79
CA ALA A 17 -10.37 12.75 -15.11
C ALA A 17 -9.13 12.52 -16.01
N GLU A 18 -9.36 12.45 -17.32
CA GLU A 18 -8.33 12.25 -18.34
C GLU A 18 -7.59 13.54 -18.72
N PHE A 19 -7.92 14.70 -18.15
CA PHE A 19 -7.20 15.97 -18.34
C PHE A 19 -5.84 16.03 -17.62
N ILE A 20 -5.26 14.86 -17.39
CA ILE A 20 -3.91 14.66 -16.89
C ILE A 20 -2.95 14.46 -18.07
N PRO A 21 -1.64 14.67 -17.88
CA PRO A 21 -0.67 14.36 -18.92
C PRO A 21 -0.72 12.88 -19.35
N GLY A 22 -0.69 12.58 -20.66
CA GLY A 22 -0.63 11.23 -21.24
C GLY A 22 -1.87 10.83 -22.05
N ALA A 23 -2.91 11.66 -22.05
CA ALA A 23 -4.17 11.37 -22.72
C ALA A 23 -4.11 11.56 -24.26
N ASP A 24 -3.25 12.48 -24.73
CA ASP A 24 -3.07 12.71 -26.18
C ASP A 24 -2.41 11.51 -26.88
N GLU A 25 -1.49 10.81 -26.23
CA GLU A 25 -0.89 9.60 -26.78
C GLU A 25 -1.87 8.44 -26.86
N ARG A 26 -2.78 8.32 -25.88
CA ARG A 26 -3.85 7.32 -25.96
C ARG A 26 -4.81 7.65 -27.09
N LEU A 27 -5.21 8.92 -27.24
CA LEU A 27 -6.05 9.38 -28.34
C LEU A 27 -5.38 9.13 -29.71
N LYS A 28 -4.06 9.30 -29.80
CA LYS A 28 -3.26 9.00 -30.99
C LYS A 28 -3.27 7.50 -31.34
N ILE A 29 -3.17 6.64 -30.33
CA ILE A 29 -3.20 5.18 -30.52
C ILE A 29 -4.60 4.70 -30.96
N ASP A 30 -5.65 5.17 -30.29
CA ASP A 30 -7.04 4.77 -30.58
C ASP A 30 -7.57 5.38 -31.90
N GLY A 31 -6.92 6.46 -32.36
CA GLY A 31 -7.19 7.14 -33.61
C GLY A 31 -8.28 8.20 -33.49
N LEU A 32 -7.95 9.43 -33.90
CA LEU A 32 -8.82 10.60 -33.78
C LEU A 32 -10.20 10.40 -34.47
N ALA A 33 -10.24 9.75 -35.64
CA ALA A 33 -11.49 9.50 -36.36
C ALA A 33 -12.45 8.56 -35.59
N ASN A 34 -11.91 7.52 -34.96
CA ASN A 34 -12.69 6.59 -34.16
C ASN A 34 -13.19 7.26 -32.87
N ALA A 35 -12.31 8.04 -32.23
CA ALA A 35 -12.65 8.78 -31.02
C ALA A 35 -13.75 9.83 -31.26
N LYS A 36 -13.71 10.56 -32.39
CA LYS A 36 -14.78 11.50 -32.80
C LYS A 36 -16.13 10.81 -32.96
N ALA A 37 -16.16 9.70 -33.71
CA ALA A 37 -17.39 8.94 -33.92
C ALA A 37 -17.96 8.43 -32.60
N ARG A 38 -17.09 7.96 -31.69
CA ARG A 38 -17.50 7.47 -30.38
C ARG A 38 -17.95 8.60 -29.44
N ALA A 39 -17.30 9.76 -29.48
CA ALA A 39 -17.66 10.91 -28.66
C ALA A 39 -19.10 11.36 -28.93
N LYS A 40 -19.49 11.48 -30.20
CA LYS A 40 -20.88 11.83 -30.59
C LYS A 40 -21.90 10.81 -30.09
N GLN A 41 -21.57 9.51 -30.11
CA GLN A 41 -22.45 8.49 -29.53
C GLN A 41 -22.64 8.68 -28.02
N LEU A 42 -21.55 8.92 -27.28
CA LEU A 42 -21.58 9.09 -25.82
C LEU A 42 -22.35 10.34 -25.40
N ILE A 43 -22.20 11.44 -26.13
CA ILE A 43 -22.91 12.71 -25.88
C ILE A 43 -24.42 12.54 -26.10
N ASN A 44 -24.83 11.72 -27.08
CA ASN A 44 -26.22 11.35 -27.32
C ASN A 44 -26.76 10.23 -26.41
N GLY A 45 -26.04 9.88 -25.34
CA GLY A 45 -26.52 8.93 -24.33
C GLY A 45 -26.26 7.45 -24.65
N ALA A 46 -25.31 7.13 -25.54
CA ALA A 46 -24.85 5.76 -25.68
C ALA A 46 -24.24 5.23 -24.37
N ALA A 47 -24.39 3.93 -24.13
CA ALA A 47 -23.86 3.29 -22.93
C ALA A 47 -22.32 3.36 -22.87
N TRP A 48 -21.82 3.61 -21.66
CA TRP A 48 -20.39 3.54 -21.32
C TRP A 48 -19.95 2.08 -21.21
N SER A 49 -18.89 1.70 -21.93
CA SER A 49 -18.35 0.33 -21.96
C SER A 49 -16.97 0.20 -21.29
N GLY A 50 -16.35 1.31 -20.88
CA GLY A 50 -15.05 1.32 -20.19
C GLY A 50 -13.89 0.86 -21.07
N THR A 51 -14.00 1.00 -22.38
CA THR A 51 -12.92 0.66 -23.33
C THR A 51 -11.96 1.84 -23.49
N SER A 52 -10.71 1.60 -23.94
CA SER A 52 -9.74 2.68 -24.24
C SER A 52 -10.35 3.77 -25.13
N LEU A 53 -11.13 3.36 -26.14
CA LEU A 53 -11.82 4.25 -27.04
C LEU A 53 -12.86 5.15 -26.34
N ASP A 54 -13.55 4.66 -25.31
CA ASP A 54 -14.50 5.46 -24.53
C ASP A 54 -13.79 6.56 -23.75
N TYR A 55 -12.66 6.24 -23.11
CA TYR A 55 -11.85 7.20 -22.38
C TYR A 55 -11.23 8.25 -23.34
N SER A 56 -10.71 7.82 -24.48
CA SER A 56 -10.18 8.71 -25.52
C SER A 56 -11.26 9.60 -26.14
N ALA A 57 -12.47 9.08 -26.35
CA ALA A 57 -13.62 9.85 -26.85
C ALA A 57 -14.15 10.86 -25.82
N ALA A 58 -14.21 10.46 -24.55
CA ALA A 58 -14.58 11.32 -23.44
C ALA A 58 -13.58 12.48 -23.28
N TYR A 59 -12.29 12.17 -23.29
CA TYR A 59 -11.21 13.17 -23.27
C TYR A 59 -11.34 14.15 -24.43
N LEU A 60 -11.53 13.65 -25.66
CA LEU A 60 -11.72 14.48 -26.85
C LEU A 60 -12.91 15.44 -26.71
N ALA A 61 -14.05 14.94 -26.25
CA ALA A 61 -15.26 15.76 -26.07
C ALA A 61 -15.01 16.92 -25.08
N VAL A 62 -14.35 16.63 -23.96
CA VAL A 62 -14.00 17.64 -22.97
C VAL A 62 -12.94 18.62 -23.50
N LYS A 63 -11.95 18.15 -24.28
CA LYS A 63 -10.95 19.00 -24.97
C LYS A 63 -11.61 19.96 -25.96
N VAL A 64 -12.58 19.50 -26.73
CA VAL A 64 -13.37 20.35 -27.65
C VAL A 64 -14.17 21.38 -26.87
N ALA A 65 -14.84 20.98 -25.78
CA ALA A 65 -15.56 21.91 -24.92
C ALA A 65 -14.64 22.97 -24.30
N ALA A 66 -13.46 22.57 -23.81
CA ALA A 66 -12.46 23.47 -23.27
C ALA A 66 -11.90 24.44 -24.33
N SER A 67 -11.69 23.99 -25.57
CA SER A 67 -11.19 24.86 -26.64
C SER A 67 -12.21 25.89 -27.15
N ASN A 68 -13.50 25.70 -26.84
CA ASN A 68 -14.59 26.56 -27.30
C ASN A 68 -15.30 27.27 -26.13
N LEU A 69 -14.55 27.62 -25.09
CA LEU A 69 -15.06 28.39 -23.94
C LEU A 69 -15.41 29.82 -24.35
N SER A 70 -16.49 30.38 -23.77
CA SER A 70 -16.89 31.76 -24.00
C SER A 70 -16.31 32.71 -22.94
N GLY A 71 -15.78 33.85 -23.39
CA GLY A 71 -15.28 34.92 -22.52
C GLY A 71 -13.87 34.67 -21.95
N VAL A 72 -13.67 35.01 -20.66
CA VAL A 72 -12.37 34.94 -19.96
C VAL A 72 -12.23 33.66 -19.11
N ASN A 73 -13.20 32.76 -19.20
CA ASN A 73 -13.27 31.57 -18.34
C ASN A 73 -12.27 30.51 -18.82
N SER A 74 -11.41 30.05 -17.92
CA SER A 74 -10.60 28.85 -18.16
C SER A 74 -11.40 27.60 -17.81
N PHE A 75 -11.08 26.45 -18.42
CA PHE A 75 -11.72 25.18 -18.06
C PHE A 75 -11.57 24.86 -16.56
N LYS A 76 -10.46 25.29 -15.95
CA LYS A 76 -10.20 25.21 -14.51
C LYS A 76 -11.21 26.00 -13.67
N ASP A 77 -11.72 27.12 -14.16
CA ASP A 77 -12.72 27.93 -13.46
C ASP A 77 -14.07 27.20 -13.45
N ILE A 78 -14.42 26.54 -14.56
CA ILE A 78 -15.62 25.68 -14.63
C ILE A 78 -15.53 24.53 -13.62
N LEU A 79 -14.38 23.84 -13.55
CA LEU A 79 -14.18 22.75 -12.59
C LEU A 79 -14.17 23.24 -11.14
N SER A 80 -13.62 24.43 -10.89
CA SER A 80 -13.64 25.05 -9.57
C SER A 80 -15.06 25.43 -9.16
N ASP A 81 -15.86 25.95 -10.07
CA ASP A 81 -17.26 26.25 -9.80
C ASP A 81 -18.04 24.97 -9.52
N ILE A 82 -17.94 23.94 -10.37
CA ILE A 82 -18.57 22.62 -10.14
C ILE A 82 -18.22 22.06 -8.75
N LYS A 83 -16.96 22.22 -8.31
CA LYS A 83 -16.51 21.77 -6.99
C LYS A 83 -17.08 22.60 -5.82
N ASN A 84 -17.37 23.88 -6.03
CA ASN A 84 -17.75 24.82 -4.98
C ASN A 84 -19.26 25.15 -4.97
N SER A 85 -20.05 24.62 -5.91
CA SER A 85 -21.50 24.84 -6.00
C SER A 85 -22.26 24.15 -4.87
N ASP A 86 -22.46 24.84 -3.75
CA ASP A 86 -23.37 24.39 -2.67
C ASP A 86 -24.83 24.82 -2.88
N ASP A 87 -25.15 25.67 -3.88
CA ASP A 87 -26.54 26.03 -4.19
C ASP A 87 -26.68 26.71 -5.58
N SER A 88 -27.63 26.22 -6.39
CA SER A 88 -28.28 26.95 -7.51
C SER A 88 -27.51 27.21 -8.82
N GLY A 89 -26.60 26.32 -9.24
CA GLY A 89 -26.11 26.28 -10.62
C GLY A 89 -26.47 24.94 -11.26
N ASP A 90 -27.40 24.93 -12.20
CA ASP A 90 -27.78 23.74 -12.97
C ASP A 90 -26.48 23.10 -13.55
N ASN A 91 -26.15 21.86 -13.17
CA ASN A 91 -24.91 21.18 -13.59
C ASN A 91 -25.15 20.26 -14.80
N THR A 92 -26.26 20.45 -15.52
CA THR A 92 -26.57 19.69 -16.75
C THR A 92 -25.58 20.00 -17.89
N ILE A 93 -25.53 19.10 -18.88
CA ILE A 93 -24.79 19.33 -20.14
C ILE A 93 -25.13 20.71 -20.73
N GLN A 94 -26.39 21.14 -20.63
CA GLN A 94 -26.87 22.43 -21.16
C GLN A 94 -26.27 23.64 -20.44
N ALA A 95 -26.03 23.57 -19.14
CA ALA A 95 -25.39 24.65 -18.39
C ALA A 95 -23.89 24.73 -18.64
N ILE A 96 -23.23 23.59 -18.87
CA ILE A 96 -21.82 23.54 -19.29
C ILE A 96 -21.69 24.10 -20.71
N LEU A 97 -22.59 23.72 -21.62
CA LEU A 97 -22.67 24.28 -22.98
C LEU A 97 -22.98 25.79 -22.94
N GLY A 98 -23.80 26.28 -22.01
CA GLY A 98 -24.05 27.72 -21.82
C GLY A 98 -22.82 28.55 -21.42
N ARG A 99 -21.72 27.90 -21.01
CA ARG A 99 -20.41 28.51 -20.72
C ARG A 99 -19.40 28.33 -21.87
N THR A 100 -19.82 27.67 -22.94
CA THR A 100 -19.10 27.53 -24.21
C THR A 100 -19.75 28.41 -25.28
N THR A 101 -19.20 28.44 -26.48
CA THR A 101 -19.81 29.11 -27.63
C THR A 101 -20.94 28.31 -28.30
N PHE A 102 -21.25 27.12 -27.80
CA PHE A 102 -22.24 26.21 -28.41
C PHE A 102 -23.67 26.62 -28.04
N GLY A 103 -24.54 26.73 -29.05
CA GLY A 103 -25.96 27.07 -28.85
C GLY A 103 -26.82 25.85 -28.53
N ASP A 104 -26.44 24.68 -29.05
CA ASP A 104 -27.12 23.41 -28.80
C ASP A 104 -26.14 22.20 -28.87
N ILE A 105 -26.69 20.98 -28.77
CA ILE A 105 -25.91 19.74 -28.87
C ILE A 105 -25.36 19.50 -30.28
N THR A 106 -26.06 19.98 -31.32
CA THR A 106 -25.66 19.85 -32.73
C THR A 106 -24.42 20.67 -33.02
N ASP A 107 -24.34 21.88 -32.47
CA ASP A 107 -23.15 22.74 -32.54
C ASP A 107 -21.94 22.06 -31.90
N PHE A 108 -22.16 21.36 -30.78
CA PHE A 108 -21.11 20.59 -30.11
C PHE A 108 -20.65 19.38 -30.93
N GLU A 109 -21.57 18.65 -31.55
CA GLU A 109 -21.23 17.55 -32.48
C GLU A 109 -20.42 18.03 -33.68
N ASN A 110 -20.84 19.15 -34.28
CA ASN A 110 -20.14 19.76 -35.41
C ASN A 110 -18.73 20.22 -35.01
N ALA A 111 -18.58 20.76 -33.80
CA ALA A 111 -17.28 21.13 -33.25
C ALA A 111 -16.38 19.91 -33.03
N ILE A 112 -16.93 18.77 -32.59
CA ILE A 112 -16.20 17.50 -32.46
C ILE A 112 -15.75 16.99 -33.83
N ASP A 113 -16.61 17.06 -34.85
CA ASP A 113 -16.24 16.66 -36.21
C ASP A 113 -15.13 17.57 -36.78
N ALA A 114 -15.20 18.88 -36.54
CA ALA A 114 -14.20 19.86 -36.95
C ALA A 114 -12.91 19.82 -36.11
N ALA A 115 -12.92 19.19 -34.94
CA ALA A 115 -11.81 19.20 -33.99
C ALA A 115 -10.52 18.66 -34.61
N SER A 116 -9.50 19.50 -34.67
CA SER A 116 -8.17 19.11 -35.15
C SER A 116 -7.19 19.47 -34.04
N PHE A 117 -6.64 18.44 -33.38
CA PHE A 117 -5.63 18.60 -32.36
C PHE A 117 -4.29 18.15 -32.93
N ASP A 118 -3.24 18.92 -32.65
CA ASP A 118 -1.89 18.41 -32.81
C ASP A 118 -1.67 17.32 -31.76
N LEU A 119 -1.28 16.13 -32.20
CA LEU A 119 -0.96 14.97 -31.36
C LEU A 119 0.49 14.51 -31.59
N ASP A 120 1.24 15.29 -32.37
CA ASP A 120 2.65 15.04 -32.70
C ASP A 120 3.59 16.02 -31.97
N ASP A 121 3.04 16.95 -31.18
CA ASP A 121 3.82 17.86 -30.36
C ASP A 121 4.37 17.21 -29.08
N ASP A 122 5.23 17.95 -28.38
CA ASP A 122 5.86 17.46 -27.14
C ASP A 122 4.88 17.47 -25.94
N ASP A 123 3.73 18.14 -26.04
CA ASP A 123 2.73 18.25 -24.97
C ASP A 123 1.76 17.06 -24.99
N VAL A 124 1.55 16.44 -23.83
CA VAL A 124 0.77 15.20 -23.72
C VAL A 124 -0.67 15.43 -23.28
N GLY A 125 -1.21 16.62 -23.59
CA GLY A 125 -2.63 16.93 -23.46
C GLY A 125 -3.13 17.33 -22.08
N SER A 126 -2.25 17.75 -21.17
CA SER A 126 -2.63 18.14 -19.80
C SER A 126 -3.42 19.46 -19.75
N ILE A 127 -4.34 19.58 -18.78
CA ILE A 127 -4.97 20.87 -18.40
C ILE A 127 -3.96 21.94 -17.97
N SER A 128 -2.75 21.53 -17.59
CA SER A 128 -1.64 22.42 -17.19
C SER A 128 -0.58 22.59 -18.29
N GLY A 129 -0.81 21.99 -19.46
CA GLY A 129 0.10 22.00 -20.61
C GLY A 129 0.00 23.29 -21.45
N SER A 130 0.77 23.32 -22.53
CA SER A 130 0.85 24.49 -23.43
C SER A 130 -0.47 24.84 -24.10
N ALA A 131 -1.32 23.84 -24.39
CA ALA A 131 -2.65 24.07 -24.96
C ALA A 131 -3.58 24.91 -24.06
N HIS A 132 -3.26 25.00 -22.77
CA HIS A 132 -4.03 25.71 -21.75
C HIS A 132 -3.24 26.87 -21.11
N GLY A 133 -2.21 27.38 -21.79
CA GLY A 133 -1.41 28.52 -21.34
C GLY A 133 -0.31 28.18 -20.32
N GLY A 134 -0.06 26.89 -20.09
CA GLY A 134 1.07 26.40 -19.29
C GLY A 134 2.34 26.16 -20.11
N SER A 135 3.33 25.50 -19.49
CA SER A 135 4.49 24.97 -20.23
C SER A 135 4.15 23.61 -20.82
N SER A 136 4.67 23.29 -22.01
CA SER A 136 4.56 21.94 -22.58
C SER A 136 5.03 20.89 -21.57
N LYS A 137 4.24 19.84 -21.41
CA LYS A 137 4.52 18.70 -20.53
C LYS A 137 4.60 17.46 -21.39
N ASN A 138 5.76 16.82 -21.44
CA ASN A 138 5.89 15.50 -22.06
C ASN A 138 5.70 14.38 -21.02
N ALA A 139 5.61 13.12 -21.46
CA ALA A 139 5.52 11.94 -20.59
C ALA A 139 6.64 11.83 -19.52
N LYS A 140 7.82 12.44 -19.77
CA LYS A 140 8.95 12.51 -18.83
C LYS A 140 8.85 13.67 -17.85
N ASP A 141 7.95 14.63 -18.05
CA ASP A 141 7.65 15.71 -17.09
C ASP A 141 6.55 15.30 -16.10
N VAL A 142 5.74 14.30 -16.46
CA VAL A 142 4.65 13.71 -15.62
C VAL A 142 5.22 12.86 -14.51
N ILE A 143 6.31 12.15 -14.81
CA ILE A 143 7.14 11.45 -13.85
C ILE A 143 8.37 12.33 -13.71
N PRO A 144 8.54 13.15 -12.66
CA PRO A 144 9.74 13.98 -12.55
C PRO A 144 10.95 13.06 -12.62
N THR A 145 11.65 13.08 -13.75
CA THR A 145 12.90 12.36 -13.97
C THR A 145 13.99 13.08 -13.21
N GLY A 146 13.84 13.15 -11.89
CA GLY A 146 15.00 13.29 -11.04
C GLY A 146 15.74 11.95 -11.00
N GLY A 147 16.97 11.97 -10.50
CA GLY A 147 17.78 10.74 -10.40
C GLY A 147 17.08 9.68 -9.55
N LEU A 148 17.68 8.48 -9.43
CA LEU A 148 17.20 7.35 -8.59
C LEU A 148 16.88 7.71 -7.12
N ASN A 149 17.19 8.93 -6.67
CA ASN A 149 16.99 9.46 -5.32
C ASN A 149 16.01 10.64 -5.23
N ASP A 150 15.47 11.14 -6.34
CA ASP A 150 14.53 12.27 -6.32
C ASP A 150 13.10 11.75 -6.17
N ASN A 151 12.53 11.97 -4.99
CA ASN A 151 11.16 11.61 -4.69
C ASN A 151 10.22 12.60 -5.41
N PRO A 152 9.27 12.15 -6.26
CA PRO A 152 8.28 13.04 -6.85
C PRO A 152 7.54 13.82 -5.76
N THR A 153 7.41 15.14 -5.94
CA THR A 153 6.83 16.06 -4.94
C THR A 153 5.40 15.73 -4.49
N ASN A 154 4.68 14.89 -5.26
CA ASN A 154 3.28 14.50 -5.00
C ASN A 154 3.09 13.00 -4.72
N PHE A 155 4.14 12.19 -4.76
CA PHE A 155 4.07 10.76 -4.48
C PHE A 155 5.14 10.39 -3.46
N ASN A 156 4.73 9.83 -2.32
CA ASN A 156 5.69 9.23 -1.38
C ASN A 156 6.09 7.85 -1.90
N VAL A 157 7.00 7.80 -2.86
CA VAL A 157 7.57 6.55 -3.33
C VAL A 157 8.66 6.14 -2.36
N ILE A 158 8.33 5.25 -1.44
CA ILE A 158 9.35 4.51 -0.68
C ILE A 158 9.94 3.49 -1.65
N PHE A 159 10.94 3.91 -2.43
CA PHE A 159 11.82 2.93 -3.05
C PHE A 159 12.43 2.11 -1.90
N PRO A 160 12.45 0.77 -1.97
CA PRO A 160 13.34 0.01 -1.11
C PRO A 160 14.74 0.48 -1.48
N THR A 161 15.27 1.43 -0.70
CA THR A 161 16.67 1.82 -0.76
C THR A 161 17.43 0.53 -0.75
N SER A 162 18.21 0.31 -1.81
CA SER A 162 18.96 -0.91 -2.05
C SER A 162 19.38 -1.49 -0.71
N ILE A 163 18.78 -2.60 -0.30
CA ILE A 163 19.16 -3.19 0.96
C ILE A 163 20.52 -3.81 0.69
N SER A 164 21.55 -2.98 0.85
CA SER A 164 22.94 -3.35 0.74
C SER A 164 23.25 -4.08 2.04
N PHE A 165 22.85 -5.34 2.09
CA PHE A 165 23.29 -6.21 3.15
C PHE A 165 24.72 -6.66 2.84
N SER A 166 25.67 -5.75 2.97
CA SER A 166 27.09 -6.10 2.90
C SER A 166 27.61 -6.67 4.24
N ALA A 167 26.71 -6.98 5.17
CA ALA A 167 27.04 -7.51 6.48
C ALA A 167 26.29 -8.84 6.70
N SER A 168 27.03 -9.88 7.06
CA SER A 168 26.49 -11.13 7.58
C SER A 168 25.63 -10.82 8.81
N LEU A 169 24.34 -11.18 8.78
CA LEU A 169 23.45 -11.03 9.92
C LEU A 169 23.71 -12.19 10.89
N LYS A 170 24.19 -11.88 12.09
CA LYS A 170 24.40 -12.88 13.14
C LYS A 170 23.20 -12.92 14.07
N ILE A 171 22.55 -14.08 14.18
CA ILE A 171 21.41 -14.29 15.08
C ILE A 171 21.82 -15.24 16.19
N GLN A 172 21.52 -14.88 17.44
CA GLN A 172 21.67 -15.78 18.58
C GLN A 172 20.47 -16.74 18.60
N LEU A 173 20.75 -18.04 18.55
CA LEU A 173 19.73 -19.10 18.50
C LEU A 173 19.57 -19.86 19.81
N GLY A 174 20.34 -19.58 20.84
CA GLY A 174 20.23 -20.27 22.12
C GLY A 174 20.74 -19.44 23.30
N ALA A 175 20.63 -19.98 24.50
CA ALA A 175 20.97 -19.25 25.73
C ALA A 175 22.49 -19.15 25.99
N ASN A 176 23.31 -19.99 25.36
CA ASN A 176 24.74 -20.09 25.65
C ASN A 176 25.62 -19.36 24.62
N ILE A 177 26.81 -18.96 25.06
CA ILE A 177 27.83 -18.33 24.21
C ILE A 177 28.18 -19.27 23.05
N GLY A 178 28.26 -18.71 21.83
CA GLY A 178 28.62 -19.45 20.61
C GLY A 178 27.45 -20.14 19.91
N GLN A 179 26.24 -20.09 20.46
CA GLN A 179 25.02 -20.58 19.79
C GLN A 179 24.46 -19.53 18.80
N THR A 180 25.27 -19.14 17.83
CA THR A 180 24.92 -18.16 16.80
C THR A 180 24.79 -18.79 15.43
N MET A 181 24.00 -18.17 14.56
CA MET A 181 23.94 -18.47 13.14
C MET A 181 24.23 -17.21 12.34
N ASP A 182 25.17 -17.33 11.42
CA ASP A 182 25.50 -16.28 10.46
C ASP A 182 24.64 -16.48 9.21
N ILE A 183 23.94 -15.43 8.81
CA ILE A 183 23.11 -15.37 7.61
C ILE A 183 23.79 -14.41 6.63
N ASP A 184 24.31 -14.98 5.55
CA ASP A 184 24.88 -14.20 4.47
C ASP A 184 23.76 -13.62 3.63
N LEU A 185 23.49 -12.35 3.87
CA LEU A 185 22.57 -11.58 3.06
C LEU A 185 23.33 -11.09 1.82
N PHE A 186 22.63 -10.99 0.68
CA PHE A 186 23.23 -10.59 -0.59
C PHE A 186 22.45 -9.43 -1.18
N SER A 187 23.15 -8.49 -1.81
CA SER A 187 22.52 -7.39 -2.53
C SER A 187 21.88 -7.90 -3.82
N VAL A 188 20.64 -7.49 -4.07
CA VAL A 188 19.93 -7.73 -5.33
C VAL A 188 19.77 -6.39 -6.04
N ASN A 189 20.78 -6.02 -6.82
CA ASN A 189 20.73 -4.84 -7.69
C ASN A 189 21.44 -5.12 -9.03
N SER A 190 21.16 -4.30 -10.04
CA SER A 190 21.70 -4.47 -11.39
C SER A 190 23.24 -4.48 -11.42
N GLY A 191 23.91 -3.73 -10.54
CA GLY A 191 25.37 -3.77 -10.40
C GLY A 191 25.89 -5.10 -9.85
N SER A 192 25.33 -5.54 -8.73
CA SER A 192 25.70 -6.80 -8.03
C SER A 192 25.37 -8.06 -8.81
N LEU A 193 24.38 -7.99 -9.71
CA LEU A 193 24.01 -9.07 -10.62
C LEU A 193 24.73 -8.97 -11.97
N GLY A 194 25.57 -7.95 -12.19
CA GLY A 194 26.30 -7.76 -13.44
C GLY A 194 25.43 -7.38 -14.65
N LEU A 195 24.24 -6.83 -14.40
CA LEU A 195 23.24 -6.44 -15.40
C LEU A 195 23.36 -4.96 -15.86
N GLY A 196 24.25 -4.17 -15.24
CA GLY A 196 24.34 -2.73 -15.50
C GLY A 196 24.77 -2.33 -16.91
N SER A 197 25.46 -3.20 -17.66
CA SER A 197 25.94 -2.95 -19.03
C SER A 197 25.23 -3.81 -20.09
N VAL A 198 24.14 -4.49 -19.73
CA VAL A 198 23.42 -5.38 -20.66
C VAL A 198 22.73 -4.56 -21.74
N ASN A 199 22.98 -4.91 -23.00
CA ASN A 199 22.38 -4.25 -24.15
C ASN A 199 21.75 -5.27 -25.10
N VAL A 200 20.42 -5.27 -25.15
CA VAL A 200 19.63 -6.23 -25.94
C VAL A 200 19.59 -5.86 -27.44
N THR A 201 19.86 -4.61 -27.80
CA THR A 201 19.82 -4.18 -29.21
C THR A 201 21.11 -4.48 -29.96
N THR A 202 22.25 -4.49 -29.26
CA THR A 202 23.58 -4.69 -29.86
C THR A 202 24.17 -6.07 -29.57
N ALA A 203 23.82 -6.72 -28.45
CA ALA A 203 24.35 -8.03 -28.06
C ALA A 203 23.28 -8.91 -27.38
N PRO A 204 22.21 -9.31 -28.10
CA PRO A 204 21.09 -10.05 -27.52
C PRO A 204 21.47 -11.42 -26.96
N GLN A 205 22.40 -12.15 -27.57
CA GLN A 205 22.84 -13.47 -27.06
C GLN A 205 23.61 -13.35 -25.75
N GLU A 206 24.47 -12.35 -25.60
CA GLU A 206 25.18 -12.09 -24.34
C GLU A 206 24.20 -11.65 -23.25
N ALA A 207 23.21 -10.83 -23.60
CA ALA A 207 22.16 -10.42 -22.68
C ALA A 207 21.40 -11.62 -22.08
N ILE A 208 21.05 -12.61 -22.90
CA ILE A 208 20.38 -13.84 -22.43
C ILE A 208 21.26 -14.57 -21.41
N THR A 209 22.54 -14.79 -21.71
CA THR A 209 23.46 -15.46 -20.78
C THR A 209 23.59 -14.70 -19.47
N LYS A 210 23.68 -13.36 -19.51
CA LYS A 210 23.75 -12.51 -18.31
C LYS A 210 22.49 -12.63 -17.45
N PHE A 211 21.31 -12.69 -18.08
CA PHE A 211 20.06 -12.89 -17.35
C PHE A 211 19.96 -14.29 -16.73
N ASP A 212 20.35 -15.33 -17.46
CA ASP A 212 20.37 -16.71 -16.94
C ASP A 212 21.29 -16.85 -15.72
N ASP A 213 22.49 -16.26 -15.79
CA ASP A 213 23.43 -16.23 -14.67
C ASP A 213 22.87 -15.47 -13.46
N ALA A 214 22.21 -14.33 -13.69
CA ALA A 214 21.56 -13.56 -12.63
C ALA A 214 20.42 -14.36 -11.97
N ILE A 215 19.58 -15.02 -12.76
CA ILE A 215 18.49 -15.88 -12.27
C ILE A 215 19.05 -17.04 -11.45
N LYS A 216 20.11 -17.70 -11.95
CA LYS A 216 20.77 -18.80 -11.24
C LYS A 216 21.39 -18.35 -9.92
N SER A 217 22.02 -17.17 -9.90
CA SER A 217 22.55 -16.57 -8.68
C SER A 217 21.45 -16.33 -7.64
N ILE A 218 20.36 -15.66 -8.04
CA ILE A 218 19.21 -15.41 -7.16
C ILE A 218 18.61 -16.72 -6.65
N SER A 219 18.44 -17.70 -7.52
CA SER A 219 17.85 -19.00 -7.18
C SER A 219 18.71 -19.75 -6.16
N THR A 220 20.03 -19.73 -6.34
CA THR A 220 20.99 -20.31 -5.38
C THR A 220 20.90 -19.63 -4.02
N LYS A 221 20.81 -18.29 -4.01
CA LYS A 221 20.69 -17.55 -2.75
C LYS A 221 19.35 -17.78 -2.05
N ARG A 222 18.23 -17.89 -2.79
CA ARG A 222 16.92 -18.29 -2.22
C ARG A 222 16.96 -19.69 -1.62
N ALA A 223 17.63 -20.64 -2.28
CA ALA A 223 17.81 -21.99 -1.75
C ALA A 223 18.58 -21.98 -0.42
N ASN A 224 19.65 -21.17 -0.32
CA ASN A 224 20.39 -21.01 0.92
C ASN A 224 19.54 -20.38 2.04
N LEU A 225 18.73 -19.36 1.72
CA LEU A 225 17.82 -18.75 2.70
C LEU A 225 16.75 -19.73 3.17
N GLY A 226 16.22 -20.58 2.29
CA GLY A 226 15.31 -21.66 2.68
C GLY A 226 15.97 -22.69 3.60
N ALA A 227 17.23 -23.05 3.32
CA ALA A 227 17.99 -23.93 4.22
C ALA A 227 18.23 -23.29 5.60
N VAL A 228 18.51 -21.98 5.64
CA VAL A 228 18.63 -21.21 6.89
C VAL A 228 17.31 -21.20 7.64
N GLN A 229 16.18 -20.95 6.97
CA GLN A 229 14.84 -21.01 7.58
C GLN A 229 14.56 -22.37 8.23
N ASN A 230 14.81 -23.48 7.52
CA ASN A 230 14.65 -24.83 8.08
C ASN A 230 15.49 -25.04 9.34
N ARG A 231 16.73 -24.53 9.36
CA ARG A 231 17.59 -24.61 10.55
C ARG A 231 17.09 -23.73 11.70
N LEU A 232 16.52 -22.57 11.41
CA LEU A 232 15.90 -21.68 12.41
C LEU A 232 14.65 -22.32 13.02
N GLU A 233 13.78 -22.92 12.21
CA GLU A 233 12.60 -23.66 12.68
C GLU A 233 13.00 -24.83 13.58
N HIS A 234 14.04 -25.59 13.19
CA HIS A 234 14.55 -26.66 14.04
C HIS A 234 15.14 -26.11 15.36
N ALA A 235 15.91 -25.01 15.31
CA ALA A 235 16.46 -24.40 16.51
C ALA A 235 15.35 -23.89 17.46
N LEU A 236 14.29 -23.32 16.90
CA LEU A 236 13.10 -22.90 17.65
C LEU A 236 12.46 -24.09 18.37
N ALA A 237 12.18 -25.18 17.64
CA ALA A 237 11.58 -26.38 18.23
C ALA A 237 12.43 -26.98 19.35
N VAL A 238 13.77 -26.96 19.21
CA VAL A 238 14.67 -27.41 20.28
C VAL A 238 14.62 -26.48 21.50
N ASN A 239 14.54 -25.16 21.28
CA ASN A 239 14.43 -24.19 22.37
C ASN A 239 13.10 -24.29 23.12
N GLU A 240 11.99 -24.47 22.42
CA GLU A 240 10.67 -24.63 23.04
C GLU A 240 10.65 -25.86 23.95
N ASN A 241 11.15 -27.01 23.45
CA ASN A 241 11.28 -28.22 24.25
C ASN A 241 12.22 -28.01 25.45
N THR A 242 13.32 -27.27 25.27
CA THR A 242 14.24 -26.98 26.38
C THR A 242 13.59 -26.07 27.41
N GLN A 243 12.83 -25.05 26.97
CA GLN A 243 12.10 -24.15 27.84
C GLN A 243 11.01 -24.88 28.63
N GLU A 244 10.26 -25.78 28.01
CA GLU A 244 9.28 -26.61 28.70
C GLU A 244 9.95 -27.49 29.76
N ASN A 245 11.03 -28.18 29.40
CA ASN A 245 11.77 -29.05 30.33
C ASN A 245 12.38 -28.28 31.51
N LEU A 246 12.92 -27.08 31.25
CA LEU A 246 13.47 -26.20 32.29
C LEU A 246 12.36 -25.66 33.18
N THR A 247 11.23 -25.22 32.61
CA THR A 247 10.08 -24.72 33.38
C THR A 247 9.46 -25.82 34.24
N ALA A 248 9.33 -27.04 33.71
CA ALA A 248 8.86 -28.20 34.48
C ALA A 248 9.83 -28.59 35.60
N SER A 249 11.14 -28.45 35.36
CA SER A 249 12.16 -28.69 36.39
C SER A 249 12.18 -27.59 37.44
N GLU A 250 12.00 -26.33 37.04
CA GLU A 250 11.83 -25.20 37.95
C GLU A 250 10.57 -25.37 38.81
N SER A 251 9.44 -25.75 38.21
CA SER A 251 8.21 -26.07 38.92
C SER A 251 8.42 -27.17 39.96
N ARG A 252 9.13 -28.26 39.62
CA ARG A 252 9.48 -29.30 40.61
C ARG A 252 10.35 -28.81 41.77
N ILE A 253 11.16 -27.78 41.57
CA ILE A 253 12.08 -27.25 42.59
C ILE A 253 11.40 -26.16 43.43
N ARG A 254 10.67 -25.25 42.78
CA ARG A 254 10.07 -24.06 43.40
C ARG A 254 8.65 -24.33 43.89
N ASP A 255 7.86 -25.09 43.14
CA ASP A 255 6.47 -25.32 43.49
C ASP A 255 6.37 -26.39 44.55
N VAL A 256 5.56 -26.10 45.57
CA VAL A 256 5.28 -27.03 46.66
C VAL A 256 4.08 -27.90 46.30
N ASP A 257 4.11 -29.17 46.73
CA ASP A 257 2.92 -30.01 46.69
C ASP A 257 1.89 -29.48 47.69
N MET A 258 0.87 -28.80 47.18
CA MET A 258 -0.20 -28.19 47.97
C MET A 258 -0.93 -29.20 48.86
N ALA A 259 -1.07 -30.46 48.44
CA ALA A 259 -1.72 -31.47 49.25
C ALA A 259 -0.90 -31.78 50.50
N LYS A 260 0.42 -31.95 50.33
CA LYS A 260 1.34 -32.20 51.43
C LYS A 260 1.46 -30.99 52.36
N GLU A 261 1.54 -29.78 51.82
CA GLU A 261 1.62 -28.56 52.63
C GLU A 261 0.31 -28.28 53.39
N MET A 262 -0.86 -28.56 52.78
CA MET A 262 -2.15 -28.47 53.47
C MET A 262 -2.30 -29.51 54.58
N MET A 263 -1.81 -30.74 54.39
CA MET A 263 -1.78 -31.74 55.47
C MET A 263 -0.85 -31.29 56.60
N ALA A 264 0.33 -30.76 56.28
CA ALA A 264 1.27 -30.23 57.26
C ALA A 264 0.69 -29.03 58.01
N PHE A 265 0.02 -28.11 57.30
CA PHE A 265 -0.67 -26.96 57.86
C PHE A 265 -1.84 -27.38 58.75
N SER A 266 -2.68 -28.30 58.30
CA SER A 266 -3.79 -28.84 59.09
C SER A 266 -3.30 -29.56 60.35
N LYS A 267 -2.26 -30.40 60.21
CA LYS A 267 -1.57 -31.03 61.35
C LYS A 267 -1.06 -29.99 62.34
N LYS A 268 -0.39 -28.93 61.86
CA LYS A 268 0.10 -27.83 62.71
C LYS A 268 -1.05 -27.11 63.41
N ASN A 269 -2.16 -26.83 62.74
CA ASN A 269 -3.35 -26.20 63.34
C ASN A 269 -4.01 -27.08 64.41
N ILE A 270 -4.14 -28.38 64.15
CA ILE A 270 -4.64 -29.32 65.16
C ILE A 270 -3.69 -29.35 66.36
N LEU A 271 -2.37 -29.33 66.11
CA LEU A 271 -1.38 -29.33 67.18
C LEU A 271 -1.41 -28.03 68.00
N THR A 272 -1.61 -26.86 67.38
CA THR A 272 -1.72 -25.59 68.08
C THR A 272 -3.02 -25.50 68.89
N GLN A 273 -4.14 -25.97 68.34
CA GLN A 273 -5.41 -26.07 69.08
C GLN A 273 -5.30 -27.06 70.25
N ALA A 274 -4.68 -28.21 70.04
CA ALA A 274 -4.41 -29.19 71.09
C ALA A 274 -3.47 -28.63 72.16
N ALA A 275 -2.39 -27.93 71.77
CA ALA A 275 -1.48 -27.28 72.70
C ALA A 275 -2.19 -26.22 73.55
N GLN A 276 -3.08 -25.42 72.95
CA GLN A 276 -3.90 -24.45 73.69
C GLN A 276 -4.88 -25.13 74.65
N ALA A 277 -5.55 -26.20 74.23
CA ALA A 277 -6.46 -26.96 75.09
C ALA A 277 -5.72 -27.66 76.25
N ILE A 278 -4.56 -28.26 75.99
CA ILE A 278 -3.70 -28.87 77.00
C ILE A 278 -3.18 -27.81 77.97
N LEU A 279 -2.78 -26.64 77.47
CA LEU A 279 -2.28 -25.54 78.32
C LEU A 279 -3.41 -24.95 79.19
N ALA A 280 -4.62 -24.84 78.66
CA ALA A 280 -5.80 -24.48 79.44
C ALA A 280 -6.13 -25.52 80.52
N GLN A 281 -6.06 -26.81 80.20
CA GLN A 281 -6.32 -27.88 81.17
C GLN A 281 -5.21 -28.00 82.22
N ALA A 282 -3.95 -27.84 81.83
CA ALA A 282 -2.81 -27.78 82.74
C ALA A 282 -2.87 -26.58 83.69
N ASN A 283 -3.47 -25.46 83.28
CA ASN A 283 -3.72 -24.31 84.15
C ASN A 283 -4.91 -24.53 85.12
N GLN A 284 -5.88 -25.36 84.76
CA GLN A 284 -7.03 -25.69 85.62
C GLN A 284 -6.74 -26.82 86.63
N GLN A 285 -5.87 -27.77 86.28
CA GLN A 285 -5.51 -28.90 87.14
C GLN A 285 -5.02 -28.48 88.55
N PRO A 286 -4.13 -27.48 88.71
CA PRO A 286 -3.71 -26.97 90.01
C PRO A 286 -4.86 -26.34 90.81
N GLN A 287 -5.80 -25.66 90.14
CA GLN A 287 -6.93 -24.99 90.81
C GLN A 287 -7.92 -25.99 91.42
N GLY A 288 -8.14 -27.14 90.76
CA GLY A 288 -8.94 -28.23 91.31
C GLY A 288 -8.30 -28.89 92.53
N VAL A 289 -6.96 -29.01 92.55
CA VAL A 289 -6.23 -29.52 93.72
C VAL A 289 -6.27 -28.51 94.88
N LEU A 290 -6.20 -27.21 94.61
CA LEU A 290 -6.37 -26.19 95.65
C LEU A 290 -7.79 -26.16 96.25
N GLN A 291 -8.83 -26.54 95.52
CA GLN A 291 -10.18 -26.70 96.09
C GLN A 291 -10.29 -27.91 97.03
N LEU A 292 -9.49 -28.96 96.80
CA LEU A 292 -9.42 -30.16 97.65
C LEU A 292 -8.56 -29.96 98.90
N LEU A 293 -7.76 -28.89 98.95
CA LEU A 293 -6.91 -28.52 100.08
C LEU A 293 -7.56 -27.44 100.99
N ARG A 294 -8.85 -27.16 100.83
CA ARG A 294 -9.63 -26.21 101.63
C ARG A 294 -10.61 -26.89 102.56
#